data_AF-A0A1W9WP31-F1
#
_entry.id   AF-A0A1W9WP31-F1
#
_cell.length_a   1.000
_cell.length_b   1.000
_cell.length_c   1.000
_cell.angle_alpha   90.00
_cell.angle_beta   90.00
_cell.angle_gamma   90.00
#
_symmetry.space_group_name_H-M   'P 1'
#
loop_
_entity.id
_entity.type
_entity.pdbx_description
1 polymer ?
#
loop_
_entity_poly.entity_id
_entity_poly.type
_entity_poly.pdbx_seq_one_letter_code
_entity_poly.pdbx_strand_id
1 'polypeptide(L)'
;MTMIDQKLIHKLVENGVETALIPGFIRSLVNAFLINPDMSHSQANKRLKYLGWQDIEIDYHTFVLAVASLETKGLKNLEYKSAPWYIRSFKAKEPPVIC
;
A
#
# COMPACT_ATOMS: atom_id res chain seq x y z
N MET A 1 7.45 16.54 -5.35
CA MET A 1 6.08 16.06 -5.62
C MET A 1 5.83 16.28 -7.10
N THR A 2 5.50 15.23 -7.86
CA THR A 2 5.32 15.30 -9.32
C THR A 2 3.90 15.75 -9.69
N MET A 3 3.67 16.12 -10.95
CA MET A 3 2.31 16.37 -11.47
C MET A 3 1.40 15.15 -11.33
N ILE A 4 1.95 13.94 -11.46
CA ILE A 4 1.23 12.68 -11.26
C ILE A 4 0.80 12.55 -9.79
N ASP A 5 1.68 12.89 -8.84
CA ASP A 5 1.37 12.86 -7.41
C ASP A 5 0.23 13.82 -7.07
N GLN A 6 0.26 15.04 -7.61
CA GLN A 6 -0.80 16.04 -7.38
C GLN A 6 -2.14 15.56 -7.93
N LYS A 7 -2.15 15.03 -9.17
CA LYS A 7 -3.37 14.53 -9.80
C LYS A 7 -3.93 13.30 -9.05
N LEU A 8 -3.05 12.42 -8.59
CA LEU A 8 -3.43 11.27 -7.77
C LEU A 8 -4.06 11.71 -6.44
N ILE A 9 -3.41 12.61 -5.71
CA ILE A 9 -3.95 13.15 -4.44
C ILE A 9 -5.33 13.75 -4.66
N HIS A 10 -5.50 14.57 -5.70
CA HIS A 10 -6.78 15.17 -6.04
C HIS A 10 -7.86 14.10 -6.30
N LYS A 11 -7.54 13.08 -7.12
CA LYS A 11 -8.46 11.97 -7.39
C LYS A 11 -8.82 11.20 -6.13
N LEU A 12 -7.86 10.92 -5.25
CA LEU A 12 -8.14 10.21 -3.99
C LEU A 12 -9.11 10.99 -3.10
N VAL A 13 -8.98 12.32 -3.05
CA VAL A 13 -9.94 13.19 -2.35
C VAL A 13 -11.32 13.13 -3.00
N GLU A 14 -11.42 13.20 -4.33
CA GLU A 14 -12.69 13.06 -5.05
C GLU A 14 -13.37 11.69 -4.79
N ASN A 15 -12.56 10.65 -4.60
CA ASN A 15 -13.02 9.29 -4.27
C ASN A 15 -13.36 9.10 -2.78
N GLY A 16 -13.32 10.16 -1.96
CA GLY A 16 -13.73 10.13 -0.57
C GLY A 16 -12.62 9.83 0.44
N VAL A 17 -11.36 9.74 0.01
CA VAL A 17 -10.24 9.57 0.95
C VAL A 17 -9.97 10.91 1.64
N GLU A 18 -10.15 10.94 2.96
CA GLU A 18 -9.77 12.10 3.75
C GLU A 18 -8.28 12.43 3.60
N THR A 19 -7.94 13.72 3.46
CA THR A 19 -6.56 14.17 3.22
C THR A 19 -5.55 13.63 4.24
N ALA A 20 -5.95 13.53 5.51
CA ALA A 20 -5.10 12.99 6.58
C ALA A 20 -4.82 11.47 6.42
N LEU A 21 -5.69 10.76 5.72
CA LEU A 21 -5.65 9.32 5.52
C LEU A 21 -4.95 8.90 4.22
N ILE A 22 -4.73 9.82 3.28
CA ILE A 22 -4.04 9.57 2.00
C ILE A 22 -2.72 8.81 2.17
N PRO A 23 -1.82 9.16 3.11
CA PRO A 23 -0.57 8.40 3.28
C PRO A 23 -0.83 6.93 3.67
N GLY A 24 -1.87 6.66 4.47
CA GLY A 24 -2.28 5.31 4.84
C GLY A 24 -2.89 4.55 3.66
N PHE A 25 -3.69 5.23 2.85
CA PHE A 25 -4.27 4.66 1.63
C PHE A 25 -3.17 4.25 0.63
N ILE A 26 -2.24 5.16 0.33
CA ILE A 26 -1.11 4.88 -0.56
C ILE A 26 -0.26 3.73 -0.01
N ARG A 27 0.02 3.68 1.29
CA ARG A 27 0.75 2.56 1.91
C ARG A 27 0.03 1.23 1.72
N SER A 28 -1.30 1.22 1.89
CA SER A 28 -2.13 0.03 1.68
C SER A 28 -2.04 -0.47 0.23
N LEU A 29 -2.09 0.47 -0.72
CA LEU A 29 -1.98 0.18 -2.14
C LEU A 29 -0.58 -0.32 -2.52
N VAL A 30 0.49 0.29 -2.01
CA VAL A 30 1.88 -0.18 -2.19
C VAL A 30 2.03 -1.60 -1.68
N ASN A 31 1.55 -1.89 -0.46
CA ASN A 31 1.61 -3.23 0.10
C ASN A 31 0.84 -4.26 -0.75
N ALA A 32 -0.28 -3.85 -1.37
CA ALA A 32 -1.00 -4.71 -2.31
C ALA A 32 -0.17 -5.01 -3.56
N PHE A 33 0.49 -4.00 -4.14
CA PHE A 33 1.38 -4.16 -5.29
C PHE A 33 2.62 -5.02 -4.99
N LEU A 34 3.21 -4.89 -3.80
CA LEU A 34 4.36 -5.72 -3.41
C LEU A 34 4.02 -7.21 -3.32
N ILE A 35 2.75 -7.54 -3.03
CA ILE A 35 2.27 -8.92 -2.97
C ILE A 35 1.90 -9.44 -4.35
N ASN A 36 1.26 -8.60 -5.18
CA ASN A 36 0.86 -8.95 -6.53
C ASN A 36 1.12 -7.74 -7.48
N PRO A 37 2.29 -7.69 -8.13
CA PRO A 37 2.65 -6.59 -9.03
C PRO A 37 1.73 -6.49 -10.25
N ASP A 38 1.22 -7.62 -10.73
CA ASP A 38 0.40 -7.71 -11.93
C ASP A 38 -1.12 -7.62 -11.63
N MET A 39 -1.48 -7.12 -10.44
CA MET A 39 -2.88 -7.03 -10.04
C MET A 39 -3.67 -6.07 -10.93
N SER A 40 -4.90 -6.46 -11.28
CA SER A 40 -5.84 -5.57 -11.93
C SER A 40 -6.42 -4.55 -10.94
N HIS A 41 -7.01 -3.48 -11.48
CA HIS A 41 -7.76 -2.47 -10.71
C HIS A 41 -8.83 -3.09 -9.80
N SER A 42 -9.58 -4.09 -10.28
CA SER A 42 -10.61 -4.78 -9.49
C SER A 42 -10.00 -5.57 -8.32
N GLN A 43 -8.87 -6.24 -8.56
CA GLN A 43 -8.13 -6.93 -7.50
C GLN A 43 -7.57 -5.96 -6.47
N ALA A 44 -7.09 -4.78 -6.90
CA ALA A 44 -6.62 -3.72 -6.02
C ALA A 44 -7.74 -3.21 -5.09
N ASN A 45 -8.92 -2.90 -5.64
CA ASN A 45 -10.09 -2.49 -4.84
C ASN A 45 -10.51 -3.59 -3.85
N LYS A 46 -10.55 -4.86 -4.29
CA LYS A 46 -10.83 -5.97 -3.38
C LYS A 46 -9.83 -6.04 -2.23
N ARG A 47 -8.54 -5.84 -2.52
CA ARG A 47 -7.48 -5.85 -1.51
C ARG A 47 -7.59 -4.65 -0.55
N LEU A 48 -7.89 -3.46 -1.05
CA LEU A 48 -8.12 -2.27 -0.25
C LEU A 48 -9.29 -2.44 0.72
N LYS A 49 -10.39 -3.06 0.27
CA LYS A 49 -11.53 -3.42 1.14
C LYS A 49 -11.11 -4.35 2.29
N TYR A 50 -10.28 -5.36 2.03
CA TYR A 50 -9.71 -6.21 3.09
C TYR A 50 -8.78 -5.47 4.06
N LEU A 51 -8.19 -4.34 3.63
CA LEU A 51 -7.29 -3.51 4.44
C LEU A 51 -8.03 -2.40 5.22
N GLY A 52 -9.36 -2.39 5.20
CA GLY A 52 -10.17 -1.41 5.94
C GLY A 52 -10.58 -0.18 5.13
N TRP A 53 -10.48 -0.24 3.81
CA TRP A 53 -11.00 0.80 2.90
C TRP A 53 -12.31 0.35 2.26
N GLN A 54 -13.32 0.00 3.06
CA GLN A 54 -14.58 -0.58 2.58
C GLN A 54 -15.38 0.39 1.72
N ASP A 55 -15.41 1.66 2.11
CA ASP A 55 -16.23 2.70 1.48
C ASP A 55 -15.49 3.47 0.36
N ILE A 56 -14.22 3.11 0.11
CA ILE A 56 -13.41 3.75 -0.92
C ILE A 56 -13.24 2.78 -2.09
N GLU A 57 -13.59 3.26 -3.29
CA GLU A 57 -13.33 2.55 -4.53
C GLU A 57 -12.65 3.50 -5.51
N ILE A 58 -11.49 3.09 -6.04
CA ILE A 58 -10.79 3.85 -7.07
C ILE A 58 -11.20 3.35 -8.44
N ASP A 59 -11.27 4.22 -9.44
CA ASP A 59 -11.50 3.82 -10.84
C ASP A 59 -10.19 3.38 -11.52
N TYR A 60 -10.30 2.89 -12.75
CA TYR A 60 -9.13 2.46 -13.53
C TYR A 60 -8.13 3.60 -13.76
N HIS A 61 -8.62 4.84 -13.97
CA HIS A 61 -7.74 5.99 -14.21
C HIS A 61 -6.90 6.32 -12.97
N THR A 62 -7.52 6.35 -11.80
CA THR A 62 -6.89 6.59 -10.50
C THR A 62 -5.91 5.48 -10.16
N PHE A 63 -6.26 4.24 -10.49
CA PHE A 63 -5.36 3.09 -10.35
C PHE A 63 -4.08 3.26 -11.18
N VAL A 64 -4.18 3.62 -12.47
CA VAL A 64 -3.01 3.85 -13.33
C VAL A 64 -2.16 5.03 -12.83
N LEU A 65 -2.78 6.11 -12.35
CA LEU A 65 -2.05 7.23 -11.74
C LEU A 65 -1.27 6.78 -10.50
N ALA A 66 -1.86 5.91 -9.68
CA ALA A 66 -1.19 5.36 -8.52
C ALA A 66 0.01 4.50 -8.93
N VAL A 67 -0.17 3.57 -9.88
CA VAL A 67 0.94 2.76 -10.41
C VAL A 67 2.09 3.64 -10.90
N ALA A 68 1.81 4.61 -11.76
CA ALA A 68 2.84 5.51 -12.31
C ALA A 68 3.54 6.33 -11.21
N SER A 69 2.79 6.83 -10.22
CA SER A 69 3.36 7.51 -9.05
C SER A 69 4.29 6.60 -8.25
N LEU A 70 3.96 5.32 -8.10
CA LEU A 70 4.77 4.36 -7.37
C LEU A 70 6.01 3.93 -8.15
N GLU A 71 5.88 3.69 -9.45
CA GLU A 71 7.02 3.35 -10.33
C GLU A 71 8.06 4.45 -10.35
N THR A 72 7.65 5.72 -10.46
CA THR A 72 8.56 6.88 -10.41
C THR A 72 9.29 7.02 -9.07
N LYS A 73 8.72 6.46 -7.99
CA LYS A 73 9.32 6.42 -6.64
C LYS A 73 10.12 5.14 -6.37
N GLY A 74 10.29 4.29 -7.39
CA GLY A 74 11.08 3.07 -7.27
C GLY A 74 10.32 1.95 -6.56
N LEU A 75 9.03 1.75 -6.84
CA LEU A 75 8.22 0.63 -6.32
C LEU A 75 8.95 -0.73 -6.43
N LYS A 76 9.67 -0.96 -7.53
CA LYS A 76 10.45 -2.19 -7.76
C LYS A 76 11.59 -2.40 -6.75
N ASN A 77 12.03 -1.35 -6.08
CA ASN A 77 13.08 -1.36 -5.07
C ASN A 77 12.52 -1.36 -3.65
N LEU A 78 11.19 -1.30 -3.47
CA LEU A 78 10.57 -1.34 -2.15
C LEU A 78 10.51 -2.79 -1.66
N GLU A 79 11.29 -3.08 -0.63
CA GLU A 79 11.14 -4.31 0.14
C GLU A 79 10.23 -4.04 1.34
N TYR A 80 9.25 -4.93 1.56
CA TYR A 80 8.53 -4.93 2.82
C TYR A 80 9.49 -5.24 3.98
N LYS A 81 9.60 -4.33 4.95
CA LYS A 81 10.39 -4.52 6.17
C LYS A 81 9.50 -4.31 7.39
N SER A 82 9.29 -5.37 8.16
CA SER A 82 8.67 -5.27 9.48
C SER A 82 9.49 -4.38 10.40
N ALA A 83 8.83 -3.73 11.38
CA ALA A 83 9.53 -2.86 12.32
C ALA A 83 10.63 -3.62 13.08
N PRO A 84 11.86 -3.08 13.22
CA PRO A 84 12.96 -3.78 13.86
C PRO A 84 12.66 -4.21 15.30
N TRP A 85 11.93 -3.41 16.07
CA TRP A 85 11.52 -3.75 17.44
C TRP A 85 10.59 -4.97 17.48
N TYR A 86 9.72 -5.11 16.48
CA TYR A 86 8.81 -6.25 16.36
C TYR A 86 9.58 -7.52 16.03
N ILE A 87 10.50 -7.48 15.07
CA ILE A 87 11.33 -8.66 14.74
C ILE A 87 12.19 -9.12 15.94
N ARG A 88 12.71 -8.16 16.73
CA ARG A 88 13.52 -8.49 17.93
C ARG A 88 12.72 -9.25 18.98
N SER A 89 11.44 -8.95 19.18
CA SER A 89 10.61 -9.65 20.17
C SER A 89 10.28 -11.10 19.77
N PHE A 90 10.27 -11.43 18.47
CA PHE A 90 10.06 -12.80 17.99
C PHE A 90 11.31 -13.69 18.07
N LYS A 91 12.52 -13.11 17.99
CA LYS A 91 13.78 -13.88 18.09
C LYS A 91 14.16 -14.30 19.52
N ALA A 92 13.38 -13.91 20.52
CA ALA A 92 13.73 -14.06 21.94
C ALA A 92 13.21 -15.35 22.63
N LYS A 93 12.72 -16.34 21.88
CA LYS A 93 12.33 -17.65 22.45
C LYS A 93 12.74 -18.79 21.52
N GLU A 94 14.02 -19.14 21.53
CA GLU A 94 14.37 -20.53 21.21
C GLU A 94 13.74 -21.41 22.30
N PRO A 95 12.99 -22.47 21.95
CA PRO A 95 12.50 -23.40 22.95
C PRO A 95 13.70 -24.00 23.71
N PRO A 96 13.60 -24.23 25.03
CA PRO A 96 14.69 -24.83 25.77
C PRO A 96 15.07 -26.15 25.11
N VAL A 97 16.36 -26.31 24.82
CA VAL A 97 16.92 -27.60 24.42
C VAL A 97 16.70 -28.55 25.60
N ILE A 98 15.74 -29.46 25.45
CA ILE A 98 15.52 -30.52 26.44
C ILE A 98 16.62 -31.55 26.17
N CYS A 99 17.68 -31.50 26.97
CA CYS A 99 18.70 -32.55 27.07
C CYS A 99 18.14 -33.76 27.84
#